data_AF-A0A7S4MH46-F1
#
_entry.id   AF-A0A7S4MH46-F1
#
_cell.length_a   1.000
_cell.length_b   1.000
_cell.length_c   1.000
_cell.angle_alpha   90.00
_cell.angle_beta   90.00
_cell.angle_gamma   90.00
#
_symmetry.space_group_name_H-M   'P 1'
#
loop_
_entity.id
_entity.type
_entity.pdbx_description
1 polymer ?
#
loop_
_entity_poly.entity_id
_entity_poly.type
_entity_poly.pdbx_seq_one_letter_code
_entity_poly.pdbx_strand_id
1 'polypeptide(L)'
;MMSAVQEQKALDDYLSSLDAKELLKSFEKEKKDSKSKPKDWGSSLRKKLKFIVPEASPVSSPTQRRAEPLTTKSPSAPACMLSSVLPDTELPRSNEIVKFLLYNIDIATTLIDCVIATGKYHQICKCILKIFRVNRVEQNLIMFCLRRELEANVSDTTLFRDNSAGTTLLSSYCKIKGLKILKKMLLPFIEDVIQRSLAIEPDPNRCSEFEAERNVHILSELVHDLLDRLYSLLPEFPSTLMCVFQSLHRMVILKYPDVKTRIIGGVFFFRFF
;
A
#
# COMPACT_ATOMS: atom_id res chain seq x y z
N MET A 1 23.75 -15.61 22.83
CA MET A 1 22.83 -14.46 22.71
C MET A 1 23.62 -13.20 22.98
N MET A 2 23.67 -12.26 22.04
CA MET A 2 24.14 -10.91 22.35
C MET A 2 23.03 -10.19 23.13
N SER A 3 23.39 -9.46 24.18
CA SER A 3 22.44 -8.70 25.00
C SER A 3 21.78 -7.60 24.16
N ALA A 4 20.53 -7.23 24.45
CA ALA A 4 19.87 -6.06 23.83
C ALA A 4 20.71 -4.77 23.94
N VAL A 5 21.60 -4.70 24.94
CA VAL A 5 22.59 -3.63 25.10
C VAL A 5 23.68 -3.68 24.03
N GLN A 6 24.08 -4.87 23.58
CA GLN A 6 25.07 -5.07 22.52
C GLN A 6 24.48 -4.77 21.13
N GLU A 7 23.20 -5.06 20.90
CA GLU A 7 22.51 -4.68 19.65
C GLU A 7 22.31 -3.17 19.55
N GLN A 8 21.90 -2.53 20.64
CA GLN A 8 21.79 -1.07 20.69
C GLN A 8 23.16 -0.40 20.46
N LYS A 9 24.21 -0.96 21.07
CA LYS A 9 25.58 -0.50 20.87
C LYS A 9 26.06 -0.70 19.42
N ALA A 10 25.75 -1.84 18.79
CA ALA A 10 26.10 -2.08 17.39
C ALA A 10 25.39 -1.11 16.44
N LEU A 11 24.14 -0.73 16.75
CA LEU A 11 23.39 0.27 16.01
C LEU A 11 23.99 1.68 16.19
N ASP A 12 24.36 2.03 17.42
CA ASP A 12 24.99 3.32 17.73
C ASP A 12 26.41 3.43 17.12
N ASP A 13 27.18 2.34 17.13
CA ASP A 13 28.48 2.23 16.47
C ASP A 13 28.33 2.34 14.94
N TYR A 14 27.29 1.73 14.35
CA TYR A 14 26.96 1.90 12.93
C TYR A 14 26.59 3.35 12.61
N LEU A 15 25.70 3.96 13.38
CA LEU A 15 25.26 5.35 13.20
C LEU A 15 26.40 6.36 13.38
N SER A 16 27.35 6.08 14.26
CA SER A 16 28.55 6.91 14.46
C SER A 16 29.63 6.69 13.39
N SER A 17 29.66 5.53 12.74
CA SER A 17 30.56 5.23 11.61
C SER A 17 30.16 5.94 10.31
N LEU A 18 28.92 6.42 10.22
CA LEU A 18 28.43 7.18 9.08
C LEU A 18 28.99 8.62 9.12
N ASP A 19 29.93 8.94 8.22
CA ASP A 19 30.42 10.31 8.06
C ASP A 19 29.32 11.21 7.50
N ALA A 20 28.77 12.07 8.36
CA ALA A 20 27.74 13.04 8.02
C ALA A 20 28.13 13.93 6.82
N LYS A 21 29.44 14.17 6.58
CA LYS A 21 29.93 14.96 5.45
C LYS A 21 29.89 14.17 4.13
N GLU A 22 30.15 12.86 4.15
CA GLU A 22 29.98 11.95 3.00
C GLU A 22 28.49 11.79 2.64
N LEU A 23 27.63 11.67 3.65
CA LEU A 23 26.18 11.64 3.45
C LEU A 23 25.65 12.97 2.89
N LEU A 24 26.15 14.11 3.38
CA LEU A 24 25.78 15.41 2.81
C LEU A 24 26.28 15.56 1.38
N LYS A 25 27.50 15.11 1.07
CA LYS A 25 28.03 15.15 -0.30
C LYS A 25 27.23 14.26 -1.26
N SER A 26 26.83 13.07 -0.83
CA SER A 26 25.97 12.19 -1.64
C SER A 26 24.57 12.78 -1.81
N PHE A 27 24.00 13.41 -0.77
CA PHE A 27 22.75 14.16 -0.87
C PHE A 27 22.85 15.41 -1.76
N GLU A 28 23.93 16.16 -1.69
CA GLU A 28 24.15 17.35 -2.53
C GLU A 28 24.41 16.97 -3.98
N LYS A 29 25.10 15.85 -4.22
CA LYS A 29 25.25 15.25 -5.55
C LYS A 29 23.89 14.82 -6.11
N GLU A 30 23.08 14.11 -5.33
CA GLU A 30 21.73 13.70 -5.71
C GLU A 30 20.79 14.91 -5.90
N LYS A 31 20.95 15.97 -5.09
CA LYS A 31 20.22 17.25 -5.23
C LYS A 31 20.72 18.06 -6.43
N LYS A 32 21.99 17.96 -6.82
CA LYS A 32 22.55 18.61 -8.02
C LYS A 32 22.09 17.90 -9.30
N ASP A 33 21.99 16.58 -9.25
CA ASP A 33 21.40 15.76 -10.32
C ASP A 33 19.88 16.01 -10.42
N SER A 34 19.20 16.23 -9.29
CA SER A 34 17.78 16.60 -9.20
C SER A 34 17.51 18.09 -9.53
N LYS A 35 18.49 18.99 -9.39
CA LYS A 35 18.38 20.43 -9.69
C LYS A 35 18.45 20.77 -11.18
N SER A 36 18.47 19.78 -12.07
CA SER A 36 18.06 19.98 -13.46
C SER A 36 16.53 20.26 -13.55
N LYS A 37 16.19 21.50 -13.18
CA LYS A 37 14.90 22.20 -13.16
C LYS A 37 13.87 21.75 -12.09
N PRO A 38 13.32 22.68 -11.29
CA PRO A 38 12.17 22.40 -10.44
C PRO A 38 10.96 22.12 -11.33
N LYS A 39 10.47 20.87 -11.33
CA LYS A 39 9.27 20.48 -12.05
C LYS A 39 8.04 20.89 -11.24
N ASP A 40 7.44 22.02 -11.60
CA ASP A 40 6.05 22.33 -11.28
C ASP A 40 5.15 21.25 -11.91
N TRP A 41 4.81 20.26 -11.09
CA TRP A 41 4.11 19.05 -11.52
C TRP A 41 2.68 19.37 -11.98
N GLY A 42 2.02 20.36 -11.35
CA GLY A 42 0.66 20.79 -11.69
C GLY A 42 0.58 21.48 -13.04
N SER A 43 1.57 22.32 -13.38
CA SER A 43 1.62 23.00 -14.68
C SER A 43 2.14 22.09 -15.80
N SER A 44 3.04 21.15 -15.48
CA SER A 44 3.57 20.19 -16.46
C SER A 44 2.55 19.14 -16.89
N LEU A 45 1.62 18.76 -16.01
CA LEU A 45 0.44 17.94 -16.34
C LEU A 45 -0.56 18.71 -17.23
N ARG A 46 -0.84 19.98 -16.90
CA ARG A 46 -1.70 20.85 -17.72
C ARG A 46 -1.15 21.08 -19.13
N LYS A 47 0.17 21.26 -19.28
CA LYS A 47 0.81 21.41 -20.60
C LYS A 47 0.83 20.11 -21.40
N LYS A 48 1.07 18.95 -20.75
CA LYS A 48 1.05 17.65 -21.44
C LYS A 48 -0.34 17.27 -21.97
N LEU A 49 -1.41 17.66 -21.29
CA LEU A 49 -2.80 17.38 -21.73
C LEU A 49 -3.30 18.30 -22.86
N LYS A 50 -2.74 19.52 -23.00
CA LYS A 50 -3.08 20.43 -24.13
C LYS A 50 -2.59 19.93 -25.50
N PHE A 51 -1.54 19.09 -25.54
CA PHE A 51 -0.99 18.55 -26.80
C PHE A 51 -1.71 17.29 -27.31
N ILE A 52 -2.69 16.75 -26.58
CA ILE A 52 -3.35 15.47 -26.91
C ILE A 52 -4.74 15.68 -27.54
N VAL A 53 -5.26 16.91 -27.58
CA VAL A 53 -6.57 17.21 -28.19
C VAL A 53 -6.39 18.15 -29.39
N PRO A 54 -6.46 17.67 -30.63
CA PRO A 54 -6.66 18.54 -31.78
C PRO A 54 -8.10 19.07 -31.75
N GLU A 55 -8.28 20.38 -31.96
CA GLU A 55 -9.58 20.99 -32.22
C GLU A 55 -10.29 20.27 -33.38
N ALA A 56 -11.49 19.75 -33.12
CA ALA A 56 -12.37 19.26 -34.16
C ALA A 56 -13.18 20.43 -34.75
N SER A 57 -12.95 20.72 -36.02
CA SER A 57 -13.77 21.61 -36.85
C SER A 57 -15.19 21.05 -37.06
N PRO A 58 -16.21 21.89 -37.31
CA PRO A 58 -17.60 21.45 -37.34
C PRO A 58 -17.97 20.89 -38.72
N VAL A 59 -18.64 19.74 -38.77
CA VAL A 59 -19.31 19.27 -39.99
C VAL A 59 -20.74 18.84 -39.68
N SER A 60 -21.63 19.44 -40.46
CA SER A 60 -23.07 19.34 -40.56
C SER A 60 -23.61 17.96 -40.97
N SER A 61 -24.72 17.56 -40.35
CA SER A 61 -25.75 16.64 -40.91
C SER A 61 -26.50 17.28 -42.09
N PRO A 62 -27.38 16.61 -42.89
CA PRO A 62 -28.10 15.34 -42.65
C PRO A 62 -28.29 14.42 -43.90
N THR A 63 -29.01 13.29 -43.76
CA THR A 63 -30.22 12.91 -44.55
C THR A 63 -30.52 11.39 -44.56
N GLN A 64 -31.82 11.07 -44.41
CA GLN A 64 -32.52 9.77 -44.33
C GLN A 64 -32.49 8.85 -45.57
N ARG A 65 -32.76 7.55 -45.34
CA ARG A 65 -33.70 6.64 -46.06
C ARG A 65 -33.56 5.21 -45.47
N ARG A 66 -34.49 4.23 -45.49
CA ARG A 66 -35.96 4.04 -45.48
C ARG A 66 -36.17 2.50 -45.56
N ALA A 67 -37.01 1.93 -44.68
CA ALA A 67 -37.86 0.71 -44.76
C ALA A 67 -37.31 -0.74 -45.00
N GLU A 68 -37.53 -1.62 -43.98
CA GLU A 68 -38.31 -2.91 -43.87
C GLU A 68 -38.33 -4.01 -44.98
N PRO A 69 -38.83 -5.28 -44.76
CA PRO A 69 -39.41 -5.93 -43.54
C PRO A 69 -39.07 -7.44 -43.24
N LEU A 70 -39.42 -7.86 -42.01
CA LEU A 70 -40.05 -9.12 -41.49
C LEU A 70 -39.64 -10.54 -41.96
N THR A 71 -39.39 -11.47 -41.02
CA THR A 71 -40.16 -12.74 -40.84
C THR A 71 -39.88 -13.39 -39.46
N THR A 72 -40.75 -14.34 -39.12
CA THR A 72 -41.27 -14.81 -37.83
C THR A 72 -40.49 -15.95 -37.13
N LYS A 73 -40.58 -16.02 -35.79
CA LYS A 73 -40.98 -17.17 -34.92
C LYS A 73 -40.20 -17.26 -33.59
N SER A 74 -40.92 -17.61 -32.52
CA SER A 74 -40.46 -18.01 -31.17
C SER A 74 -41.13 -19.35 -30.81
N PRO A 75 -40.84 -20.04 -29.68
CA PRO A 75 -39.70 -20.00 -28.75
C PRO A 75 -39.13 -21.41 -28.40
N SER A 76 -37.91 -21.51 -27.86
CA SER A 76 -37.56 -22.55 -26.86
C SER A 76 -36.26 -22.18 -26.13
N ALA A 77 -36.30 -22.24 -24.80
CA ALA A 77 -35.17 -21.96 -23.91
C ALA A 77 -34.18 -23.14 -23.89
N PRO A 78 -32.91 -22.87 -23.57
CA PRO A 78 -32.39 -23.46 -22.33
C PRO A 78 -31.69 -22.43 -21.44
N ALA A 79 -31.76 -22.69 -20.14
CA ALA A 79 -31.15 -21.93 -19.07
C ALA A 79 -29.65 -21.69 -19.33
N CYS A 80 -29.25 -20.42 -19.40
CA CYS A 80 -27.85 -20.03 -19.48
C CYS A 80 -27.45 -19.29 -18.21
N MET A 81 -26.42 -19.84 -17.57
CA MET A 81 -25.65 -19.33 -16.44
C MET A 81 -25.51 -17.79 -16.49
N LEU A 82 -25.90 -17.12 -15.41
CA LEU A 82 -25.69 -15.68 -15.25
C LEU A 82 -24.22 -15.39 -14.89
N SER A 83 -23.30 -15.71 -15.80
CA SER A 83 -22.00 -15.05 -15.87
C SER A 83 -22.22 -13.70 -16.56
N SER A 84 -22.74 -12.72 -15.82
CA SER A 84 -22.73 -11.34 -16.31
C SER A 84 -21.32 -10.77 -16.15
N VAL A 85 -20.48 -11.06 -17.14
CA VAL A 85 -19.36 -10.16 -17.47
C VAL A 85 -20.02 -8.85 -17.86
N LEU A 86 -20.03 -7.88 -16.95
CA LEU A 86 -20.40 -6.51 -17.29
C LEU A 86 -19.45 -6.07 -18.41
N PRO A 87 -19.97 -5.68 -19.59
CA PRO A 87 -19.11 -5.14 -20.63
C PRO A 87 -18.45 -3.88 -20.07
N ASP A 88 -17.14 -3.73 -20.32
CA ASP A 88 -16.39 -2.49 -20.14
C ASP A 88 -16.97 -1.43 -21.09
N THR A 89 -18.18 -0.97 -20.81
CA THR A 89 -18.74 0.22 -21.42
C THR A 89 -18.05 1.38 -20.72
N GLU A 90 -17.02 1.93 -21.36
CA GLU A 90 -16.52 3.25 -20.99
C GLU A 90 -17.67 4.25 -21.17
N LEU A 91 -18.44 4.50 -20.10
CA LEU A 91 -19.38 5.61 -20.07
C LEU A 91 -18.55 6.89 -20.20
N PRO A 92 -18.86 7.81 -21.13
CA PRO A 92 -18.09 9.06 -21.29
C PRO A 92 -18.03 9.92 -20.02
N ARG A 93 -18.94 9.71 -19.05
CA ARG A 93 -18.92 10.36 -17.72
C ARG A 93 -17.94 9.74 -16.71
N SER A 94 -17.52 8.49 -16.89
CA SER A 94 -16.58 7.84 -15.96
C SER A 94 -15.20 8.50 -16.03
N ASN A 95 -14.76 8.91 -17.23
CA ASN A 95 -13.48 9.57 -17.44
C ASN A 95 -13.41 10.95 -16.77
N GLU A 96 -14.51 11.71 -16.75
CA GLU A 96 -14.56 12.99 -16.03
C GLU A 96 -14.53 12.82 -14.51
N ILE A 97 -15.21 11.79 -13.98
CA ILE A 97 -15.15 11.46 -12.54
C ILE A 97 -13.73 11.01 -12.15
N VAL A 98 -13.09 10.18 -12.98
CA VAL A 98 -11.70 9.75 -12.74
C VAL A 98 -10.77 10.94 -12.71
N LYS A 99 -10.82 11.84 -13.71
CA LYS A 99 -10.03 13.07 -13.72
C LYS A 99 -10.32 13.91 -12.47
N PHE A 100 -11.60 14.12 -12.15
CA PHE A 100 -12.01 14.89 -10.97
C PHE A 100 -11.41 14.35 -9.67
N LEU A 101 -11.45 13.03 -9.45
CA LEU A 101 -10.86 12.39 -8.27
C LEU A 101 -9.33 12.50 -8.26
N LEU A 102 -8.66 12.37 -9.42
CA LEU A 102 -7.20 12.47 -9.52
C LEU A 102 -6.71 13.91 -9.27
N TYR A 103 -7.47 14.92 -9.68
CA TYR A 103 -7.14 16.33 -9.43
C TYR A 103 -7.47 16.79 -8.01
N ASN A 104 -8.44 16.15 -7.36
CA ASN A 104 -8.92 16.52 -6.02
C ASN A 104 -8.70 15.37 -5.04
N ILE A 105 -7.45 15.15 -4.64
CA ILE A 105 -7.05 14.09 -3.71
C ILE A 105 -7.79 14.23 -2.37
N ASP A 106 -8.01 15.46 -1.90
CA ASP A 106 -8.81 15.77 -0.70
C ASP A 106 -10.21 15.16 -0.72
N ILE A 107 -10.89 15.24 -1.87
CA ILE A 107 -12.24 14.71 -2.04
C ILE A 107 -12.19 13.19 -2.00
N ALA A 108 -11.21 12.57 -2.66
CA ALA A 108 -11.00 11.13 -2.61
C ALA A 108 -10.73 10.64 -1.18
N THR A 109 -9.90 11.36 -0.42
CA THR A 109 -9.63 11.03 0.99
C THR A 109 -10.89 11.18 1.85
N THR A 110 -11.61 12.29 1.72
CA THR A 110 -12.84 12.55 2.51
C THR A 110 -13.90 11.49 2.23
N LEU A 111 -14.07 11.09 0.96
CA LEU A 111 -14.97 10.00 0.58
C LEU A 111 -14.58 8.70 1.29
N ILE A 112 -13.28 8.38 1.36
CA ILE A 112 -12.82 7.17 2.06
C ILE A 112 -13.13 7.27 3.55
N ASP A 113 -12.81 8.39 4.20
CA ASP A 113 -13.04 8.57 5.64
C ASP A 113 -14.53 8.46 5.99
N CYS A 114 -15.42 9.07 5.19
CA CYS A 114 -16.87 8.95 5.38
C CYS A 114 -17.36 7.50 5.29
N VAL A 115 -16.80 6.72 4.36
CA VAL A 115 -17.20 5.32 4.18
C VAL A 115 -16.59 4.43 5.28
N ILE A 116 -15.40 4.73 5.79
CA ILE A 116 -14.79 4.01 6.90
C ILE A 116 -15.71 4.01 8.14
N ALA A 117 -16.36 5.14 8.43
CA ALA A 117 -17.33 5.25 9.52
C ALA A 117 -18.52 4.27 9.39
N THR A 118 -18.82 3.79 8.18
CA THR A 118 -19.92 2.83 7.93
C THR A 118 -19.50 1.36 8.07
N GLY A 119 -18.20 1.07 8.20
CA GLY A 119 -17.65 -0.29 8.28
C GLY A 119 -17.58 -1.06 6.95
N LYS A 120 -18.21 -0.59 5.86
CA LYS A 120 -18.24 -1.26 4.54
C LYS A 120 -17.27 -0.65 3.50
N TYR A 121 -16.07 -0.28 3.94
CA TYR A 121 -15.16 0.56 3.16
C TYR A 121 -14.19 -0.18 2.23
N HIS A 122 -13.98 -1.47 2.42
CA HIS A 122 -12.93 -2.22 1.70
C HIS A 122 -13.07 -2.18 0.17
N GLN A 123 -14.29 -2.30 -0.37
CA GLN A 123 -14.50 -2.29 -1.82
C GLN A 123 -14.23 -0.91 -2.41
N ILE A 124 -14.74 0.15 -1.78
CA ILE A 124 -14.55 1.53 -2.23
C ILE A 124 -13.07 1.92 -2.17
N CYS A 125 -12.37 1.58 -1.08
CA CYS A 125 -10.93 1.83 -0.96
C CYS A 125 -10.13 1.11 -2.06
N LYS A 126 -10.47 -0.15 -2.37
CA LYS A 126 -9.84 -0.90 -3.47
C LYS A 126 -10.11 -0.25 -4.82
N CYS A 127 -11.34 0.22 -5.07
CA CYS A 127 -11.70 0.88 -6.32
C CYS A 127 -10.96 2.21 -6.50
N ILE A 128 -10.95 3.07 -5.46
CA ILE A 128 -10.21 4.33 -5.49
C ILE A 128 -8.72 4.08 -5.67
N LEU A 129 -8.14 3.16 -4.90
CA LEU A 129 -6.73 2.79 -5.07
C LEU A 129 -6.44 2.25 -6.47
N LYS A 130 -7.34 1.46 -7.06
CA LYS A 130 -7.22 0.96 -8.44
C LYS A 130 -7.21 2.12 -9.44
N ILE A 131 -8.08 3.11 -9.30
CA ILE A 131 -8.13 4.31 -10.16
C ILE A 131 -6.78 5.03 -10.12
N PHE A 132 -6.27 5.35 -8.92
CA PHE A 132 -4.99 6.05 -8.77
C PHE A 132 -3.81 5.21 -9.29
N ARG A 133 -3.85 3.89 -9.11
CA ARG A 133 -2.80 2.96 -9.56
C ARG A 133 -2.72 2.82 -11.07
N VAL A 134 -3.87 2.74 -11.76
CA VAL A 134 -3.91 2.73 -13.24
C VAL A 134 -3.25 3.99 -13.79
N ASN A 135 -3.38 5.11 -13.06
CA ASN A 135 -2.78 6.40 -13.39
C ASN A 135 -1.38 6.63 -12.78
N ARG A 136 -0.78 5.62 -12.13
CA ARG A 136 0.58 5.65 -11.54
C ARG A 136 0.81 6.73 -10.47
N VAL A 137 -0.25 7.15 -9.78
CA VAL A 137 -0.21 8.19 -8.72
C VAL A 137 -0.71 7.67 -7.38
N GLU A 138 -0.75 6.35 -7.19
CA GLU A 138 -1.24 5.73 -5.96
C GLU A 138 -0.39 6.06 -4.73
N GLN A 139 0.92 6.18 -4.89
CA GLN A 139 1.82 6.56 -3.80
C GLN A 139 1.53 7.98 -3.32
N ASN A 140 1.17 8.89 -4.22
CA ASN A 140 0.80 10.27 -3.87
C ASN A 140 -0.46 10.29 -2.99
N LEU A 141 -1.48 9.51 -3.36
CA LEU A 141 -2.70 9.38 -2.55
C LEU A 141 -2.39 8.78 -1.17
N ILE A 142 -1.64 7.68 -1.11
CA ILE A 142 -1.29 7.02 0.15
C ILE A 142 -0.53 7.98 1.07
N MET A 143 0.53 8.62 0.56
CA MET A 143 1.35 9.54 1.35
C MET A 143 0.58 10.79 1.77
N PHE A 144 -0.35 11.28 0.93
CA PHE A 144 -1.23 12.39 1.28
C PHE A 144 -2.11 12.05 2.50
N CYS A 145 -2.78 10.89 2.47
CA CYS A 145 -3.61 10.45 3.58
C CYS A 145 -2.80 10.19 4.86
N LEU A 146 -1.63 9.53 4.75
CA LEU A 146 -0.76 9.27 5.90
C LEU A 146 -0.18 10.57 6.50
N ARG A 147 0.11 11.57 5.66
CA ARG A 147 0.54 12.90 6.12
C ARG A 147 -0.55 13.59 6.92
N ARG A 148 -1.78 13.63 6.39
CA ARG A 148 -2.92 14.22 7.07
C ARG A 148 -3.15 13.57 8.44
N GLU A 149 -3.08 12.25 8.50
CA GLU A 149 -3.20 11.52 9.76
C GLU A 149 -2.05 11.83 10.72
N LEU A 150 -0.81 11.88 10.24
CA LEU A 150 0.35 12.26 11.05
C LEU A 150 0.20 13.67 11.62
N GLU A 151 -0.29 14.62 10.83
CA GLU A 151 -0.49 16.03 11.24
C GLU A 151 -1.62 16.16 12.27
N ALA A 152 -2.74 15.46 12.07
CA ALA A 152 -3.91 15.49 12.96
C ALA A 152 -3.68 14.77 14.31
N ASN A 153 -2.83 13.75 14.36
CA ASN A 153 -2.58 13.00 15.59
C ASN A 153 -1.73 13.79 16.59
N VAL A 154 -2.20 13.82 17.84
CA VAL A 154 -1.52 14.47 18.97
C VAL A 154 -0.65 13.48 19.75
N SER A 155 -1.04 12.21 19.81
CA SER A 155 -0.28 11.15 20.48
C SER A 155 0.41 10.23 19.47
N ASP A 156 1.66 9.90 19.76
CA ASP A 156 2.44 8.89 19.06
C ASP A 156 1.92 7.46 19.28
N THR A 157 1.25 7.20 20.41
CA THR A 157 0.74 5.88 20.76
C THR A 157 -0.48 5.46 19.96
N THR A 158 -1.28 6.39 19.43
CA THR A 158 -2.49 6.11 18.63
C THR A 158 -2.24 6.21 17.12
N LEU A 159 -1.09 6.76 16.72
CA LEU A 159 -0.76 7.04 15.34
C LEU A 159 -0.75 5.76 14.47
N PHE A 160 -1.49 5.77 13.36
CA PHE A 160 -1.62 4.66 12.41
C PHE A 160 -2.21 3.35 12.97
N ARG A 161 -2.82 3.38 14.16
CA ARG A 161 -3.45 2.20 14.79
C ARG A 161 -4.89 1.97 14.36
N ASP A 162 -5.64 3.05 14.14
CA ASP A 162 -7.04 2.94 13.73
C ASP A 162 -7.19 2.80 12.22
N ASN A 163 -8.36 2.34 11.79
CA ASN A 163 -8.70 2.32 10.38
C ASN A 163 -8.97 3.77 9.93
N SER A 164 -8.07 4.31 9.13
CA SER A 164 -8.16 5.62 8.48
C SER A 164 -8.06 5.42 6.97
N ALA A 165 -8.29 6.48 6.18
CA ALA A 165 -7.98 6.42 4.76
C ALA A 165 -6.53 6.02 4.51
N GLY A 166 -5.58 6.57 5.28
CA GLY A 166 -4.15 6.30 5.15
C GLY A 166 -3.80 4.85 5.41
N THR A 167 -4.17 4.32 6.58
CA THR A 167 -3.83 2.95 6.98
C THR A 167 -4.52 1.90 6.11
N THR A 168 -5.77 2.16 5.70
CA THR A 168 -6.53 1.26 4.82
C THR A 168 -5.94 1.19 3.40
N LEU A 169 -5.60 2.34 2.82
CA LEU A 169 -4.98 2.41 1.51
C LEU A 169 -3.59 1.76 1.53
N LEU A 170 -2.81 2.02 2.59
CA LEU A 170 -1.51 1.42 2.79
C LEU A 170 -1.61 -0.12 2.87
N SER A 171 -2.48 -0.66 3.72
CA SER A 171 -2.69 -2.12 3.81
C SER A 171 -3.12 -2.73 2.47
N SER A 172 -4.01 -2.05 1.73
CA SER A 172 -4.44 -2.51 0.41
C SER A 172 -3.28 -2.51 -0.59
N TYR A 173 -2.44 -1.48 -0.57
CA TYR A 173 -1.26 -1.37 -1.43
C TYR A 173 -0.20 -2.41 -1.09
N CYS A 174 0.10 -2.59 0.19
CA CYS A 174 0.97 -3.64 0.73
C CYS A 174 0.53 -5.03 0.28
N LYS A 175 -0.76 -5.34 0.35
CA LYS A 175 -1.31 -6.60 -0.17
C LYS A 175 -1.13 -6.73 -1.69
N ILE A 176 -1.30 -5.66 -2.47
CA ILE A 176 -1.11 -5.70 -3.93
C ILE A 176 0.36 -5.98 -4.30
N LYS A 177 1.31 -5.34 -3.61
CA LYS A 177 2.72 -5.33 -4.01
C LYS A 177 3.57 -6.39 -3.30
N GLY A 178 3.25 -6.71 -2.06
CA GLY A 178 4.07 -7.54 -1.19
C GLY A 178 3.55 -8.97 -0.98
N LEU A 179 2.30 -9.27 -1.33
CA LEU A 179 1.71 -10.60 -1.09
C LEU A 179 2.51 -11.74 -1.70
N LYS A 180 3.09 -11.56 -2.90
CA LYS A 180 3.90 -12.60 -3.55
C LYS A 180 5.14 -12.96 -2.71
N ILE A 181 5.83 -11.95 -2.19
CA ILE A 181 7.04 -12.12 -1.39
C ILE A 181 6.69 -12.68 -0.01
N LEU A 182 5.63 -12.15 0.61
CA LEU A 182 5.14 -12.65 1.88
C LEU A 182 4.75 -14.13 1.79
N LYS A 183 4.04 -14.53 0.72
CA LYS A 183 3.74 -15.94 0.45
C LYS A 183 4.99 -16.78 0.23
N LYS A 184 5.97 -16.30 -0.54
CA LYS A 184 7.23 -17.02 -0.77
C LYS A 184 7.95 -17.35 0.55
N MET A 185 7.82 -16.50 1.56
CA MET A 185 8.46 -16.68 2.85
C MET A 185 7.60 -17.43 3.86
N LEU A 186 6.36 -16.99 4.08
CA LEU A 186 5.48 -17.53 5.12
C LEU A 186 4.93 -18.90 4.75
N LEU A 187 4.67 -19.20 3.47
CA LEU A 187 4.09 -20.48 3.09
C LEU A 187 5.00 -21.66 3.48
N PRO A 188 6.29 -21.72 3.09
CA PRO A 188 7.16 -22.82 3.50
C PRO A 188 7.37 -22.84 5.02
N PHE A 189 7.45 -21.68 5.68
CA PHE A 189 7.57 -21.62 7.14
C PHE A 189 6.34 -22.24 7.84
N ILE A 190 5.12 -21.90 7.39
CA ILE A 190 3.88 -22.45 7.94
C ILE A 190 3.78 -23.95 7.66
N GLU A 191 4.14 -24.40 6.46
CA GLU A 191 4.17 -25.82 6.09
C GLU A 191 5.15 -26.61 6.99
N ASP A 192 6.35 -26.07 7.22
CA ASP A 192 7.35 -26.66 8.13
C ASP A 192 6.78 -26.80 9.56
N VAL A 193 6.10 -25.77 10.07
CA VAL A 193 5.49 -25.79 11.41
C VAL A 193 4.37 -26.83 11.51
N ILE A 194 3.50 -26.90 10.50
CA ILE A 194 2.39 -27.87 10.45
C ILE A 194 2.94 -29.30 10.40
N GLN A 195 3.97 -29.56 9.58
CA GLN A 195 4.56 -30.88 9.43
C GLN A 195 5.21 -31.39 10.72
N ARG A 196 5.84 -30.50 11.50
CA ARG A 196 6.47 -30.86 12.78
C ARG A 196 5.46 -31.15 13.90
N SER A 197 4.20 -30.75 13.75
CA SER A 197 3.13 -30.95 14.74
C SER A 197 3.53 -30.55 16.17
N LEU A 198 4.18 -29.39 16.31
CA LEU A 198 4.77 -28.92 17.56
C LEU A 198 3.69 -28.44 18.54
N ALA A 199 3.80 -28.82 19.81
CA ALA A 199 3.11 -28.12 20.90
C ALA A 199 3.86 -26.82 21.20
N ILE A 200 3.13 -25.69 21.20
CA ILE A 200 3.68 -24.35 21.38
C ILE A 200 2.90 -23.53 22.43
N GLU A 201 2.16 -24.20 23.30
CA GLU A 201 1.39 -23.53 24.36
C GLU A 201 2.33 -23.10 25.50
N PRO A 202 2.46 -21.79 25.78
CA PRO A 202 3.36 -21.30 26.82
C PRO A 202 2.66 -21.16 28.19
N ASP A 203 1.34 -21.31 28.27
CA ASP A 203 0.57 -21.12 29.50
C ASP A 203 0.58 -22.38 30.38
N PRO A 204 1.16 -22.34 31.59
CA PRO A 204 1.19 -23.48 32.52
C PRO A 204 -0.19 -23.81 33.11
N ASN A 205 -1.21 -22.98 32.91
CA ASN A 205 -2.59 -23.34 33.26
C ASN A 205 -3.26 -24.23 32.19
N ARG A 206 -2.65 -24.32 31.00
CA ARG A 206 -3.20 -25.03 29.83
C ARG A 206 -2.37 -26.25 29.44
N CYS A 207 -1.18 -26.42 30.02
CA CYS A 207 -0.29 -27.59 29.88
C CYS A 207 0.51 -27.80 31.18
N SER A 208 1.31 -28.85 31.29
CA SER A 208 2.18 -29.00 32.47
C SER A 208 3.30 -27.95 32.49
N GLU A 209 3.81 -27.59 33.67
CA GLU A 209 4.88 -26.57 33.82
C GLU A 209 6.14 -26.94 33.01
N PHE A 210 6.52 -28.21 33.00
CA PHE A 210 7.62 -28.72 32.18
C PHE A 210 7.36 -28.58 30.67
N GLU A 211 6.12 -28.86 30.23
CA GLU A 211 5.74 -28.66 28.83
C GLU A 211 5.73 -27.19 28.46
N ALA A 212 5.22 -26.31 29.33
CA ALA A 212 5.19 -24.86 29.11
C ALA A 212 6.61 -24.32 28.91
N GLU A 213 7.55 -24.67 29.79
CA GLU A 213 8.96 -24.27 29.67
C GLU A 213 9.58 -24.74 28.35
N ARG A 214 9.38 -26.02 27.99
CA ARG A 214 9.85 -26.57 26.72
C ARG A 214 9.21 -25.87 25.51
N ASN A 215 7.91 -25.61 25.56
CA ASN A 215 7.16 -24.97 24.48
C ASN A 215 7.60 -23.52 24.26
N VAL A 216 7.98 -22.80 25.33
CA VAL A 216 8.59 -21.45 25.22
C VAL A 216 9.90 -21.50 24.44
N HIS A 217 10.75 -22.50 24.67
CA HIS A 217 11.99 -22.67 23.92
C HIS A 217 11.71 -22.93 22.43
N ILE A 218 10.79 -23.85 22.13
CA ILE A 218 10.37 -24.15 20.76
C ILE A 218 9.80 -22.91 20.08
N LEU A 219 8.92 -22.18 20.77
CA LEU A 219 8.32 -20.94 20.24
C LEU A 219 9.39 -19.88 19.95
N SER A 220 10.39 -19.75 20.83
CA SER A 220 11.52 -18.85 20.62
C SER A 220 12.30 -19.23 19.35
N GLU A 221 12.63 -20.51 19.16
CA GLU A 221 13.32 -20.98 17.95
C GLU A 221 12.51 -20.70 16.68
N LEU A 222 11.19 -20.93 16.71
CA LEU A 222 10.30 -20.62 15.59
C LEU A 222 10.26 -19.12 15.26
N VAL A 223 10.24 -18.27 16.28
CA VAL A 223 10.27 -16.81 16.09
C VAL A 223 11.61 -16.36 15.51
N HIS A 224 12.73 -16.93 15.96
CA HIS A 224 14.05 -16.63 15.39
C HIS A 224 14.13 -17.05 13.92
N ASP A 225 13.72 -18.27 13.57
CA ASP A 225 13.68 -18.72 12.16
C ASP A 225 12.78 -17.82 11.29
N LEU A 226 11.62 -17.41 11.81
CA LEU A 226 10.72 -16.48 11.12
C LEU A 226 11.39 -15.12 10.85
N LEU A 227 12.09 -14.58 11.84
CA LEU A 227 12.79 -13.30 11.71
C LEU A 227 13.98 -13.40 10.75
N ASP A 228 14.78 -14.46 10.81
CA ASP A 228 15.89 -14.71 9.88
C ASP A 228 15.39 -14.79 8.44
N ARG A 229 14.27 -15.51 8.22
CA ARG A 229 13.60 -15.57 6.91
C ARG A 229 13.09 -14.20 6.48
N LEU A 230 12.50 -13.42 7.38
CA LEU A 230 12.07 -12.05 7.08
C LEU A 230 13.27 -11.17 6.65
N TYR A 231 14.40 -11.23 7.36
CA TYR A 231 15.61 -10.49 6.99
C TYR A 231 16.19 -10.94 5.64
N SER A 232 16.09 -12.23 5.31
CA SER A 232 16.50 -12.75 4.01
C SER A 232 15.70 -12.17 2.83
N LEU A 233 14.51 -11.60 3.07
CA LEU A 233 13.69 -10.97 2.04
C LEU A 233 14.15 -9.56 1.64
N LEU A 234 15.02 -8.92 2.42
CA LEU A 234 15.45 -7.54 2.15
C LEU A 234 15.92 -7.29 0.71
N PRO A 235 16.72 -8.16 0.07
CA PRO A 235 17.16 -7.96 -1.31
C PRO A 235 16.03 -8.08 -2.34
N GLU A 236 15.00 -8.87 -2.04
CA GLU A 236 13.85 -9.10 -2.93
C GLU A 236 12.69 -8.15 -2.66
N PHE A 237 12.76 -7.33 -1.60
CA PHE A 237 11.67 -6.48 -1.16
C PHE A 237 11.28 -5.46 -2.26
N PRO A 238 9.98 -5.25 -2.56
CA PRO A 238 9.60 -4.41 -3.69
C PRO A 238 10.05 -2.97 -3.47
N SER A 239 10.85 -2.43 -4.38
CA SER A 239 11.32 -1.04 -4.34
C SER A 239 10.17 -0.03 -4.19
N THR A 240 9.02 -0.32 -4.82
CA THR A 240 7.81 0.51 -4.69
C THR A 240 7.23 0.54 -3.28
N LEU A 241 7.30 -0.56 -2.52
CA LEU A 241 6.91 -0.58 -1.10
C LEU A 241 7.97 0.09 -0.23
N MET A 242 9.24 -0.19 -0.52
CA MET A 242 10.37 0.44 0.18
C MET A 242 10.29 1.96 0.12
N CYS A 243 9.97 2.51 -1.05
CA CYS A 243 9.78 3.96 -1.25
C CYS A 243 8.68 4.53 -0.33
N VAL A 244 7.55 3.83 -0.17
CA VAL A 244 6.45 4.26 0.71
C VAL A 244 6.88 4.23 2.17
N PHE A 245 7.50 3.14 2.63
CA PHE A 245 7.99 3.03 4.01
C PHE A 245 9.11 4.04 4.33
N GLN A 246 10.04 4.28 3.40
CA GLN A 246 11.07 5.31 3.54
C GLN A 246 10.47 6.72 3.60
N SER A 247 9.47 7.00 2.77
CA SER A 247 8.77 8.30 2.79
C SER A 247 8.02 8.50 4.10
N LEU A 248 7.34 7.45 4.59
CA LEU A 248 6.66 7.45 5.88
C LEU A 248 7.66 7.66 7.03
N HIS A 249 8.78 6.93 7.02
CA HIS A 249 9.84 7.05 8.02
C HIS A 249 10.40 8.48 8.08
N ARG A 250 10.69 9.11 6.93
CA ARG A 250 11.15 10.50 6.88
C ARG A 250 10.15 11.46 7.53
N MET A 251 8.86 11.28 7.26
CA MET A 251 7.82 12.13 7.85
C MET A 251 7.67 11.89 9.36
N VAL A 252 7.74 10.64 9.81
CA VAL A 252 7.66 10.29 11.23
C VAL A 252 8.86 10.80 12.01
N ILE A 253 10.08 10.69 11.48
CA ILE A 253 11.29 11.22 12.13
C ILE A 253 11.17 12.71 12.45
N LEU A 254 10.59 13.49 11.53
CA LEU A 254 10.46 14.94 11.69
C LEU A 254 9.54 15.32 12.86
N LYS A 255 8.53 14.50 13.18
CA LYS A 255 7.56 14.78 14.24
C LYS A 255 7.84 14.01 15.54
N TYR A 256 8.33 12.79 15.43
CA TYR A 256 8.51 11.84 16.53
C TYR A 256 9.86 11.10 16.44
N PRO A 257 11.01 11.81 16.62
CA PRO A 257 12.34 11.24 16.41
C PRO A 257 12.69 10.11 17.39
N ASP A 258 12.17 10.16 18.63
CA ASP A 258 12.52 9.22 19.70
C ASP A 258 11.83 7.86 19.53
N VAL A 259 10.64 7.86 18.92
CA VAL A 259 9.79 6.66 18.77
C VAL A 259 9.61 6.21 17.32
N LYS A 260 10.43 6.76 16.41
CA LYS A 260 10.40 6.50 14.95
C LYS A 260 10.36 5.01 14.60
N THR A 261 11.23 4.21 15.22
CA THR A 261 11.35 2.77 14.95
C THR A 261 10.11 2.01 15.39
N ARG A 262 9.55 2.40 16.55
CA ARG A 262 8.31 1.81 17.08
C ARG A 262 7.12 2.07 16.16
N ILE A 263 6.98 3.31 15.69
CA ILE A 263 5.88 3.68 14.79
C ILE A 263 6.00 2.95 13.45
N ILE A 264 7.17 3.00 12.80
CA ILE A 264 7.36 2.36 11.49
C ILE A 264 7.30 0.83 11.59
N GLY A 265 7.93 0.24 12.61
CA GLY A 265 7.82 -1.18 12.89
C GLY A 265 6.38 -1.59 13.15
N GLY A 266 5.64 -0.82 13.94
CA GLY A 266 4.21 -1.02 14.18
C GLY A 266 3.43 -1.00 12.87
N VAL A 267 3.61 0.01 12.02
CA VAL A 267 2.92 0.05 10.72
C VAL A 267 3.32 -1.14 9.84
N PHE A 268 4.60 -1.49 9.78
CA PHE A 268 5.06 -2.63 8.97
C PHE A 268 4.42 -3.95 9.42
N PHE A 269 4.51 -4.29 10.71
CA PHE A 269 4.00 -5.56 11.21
C PHE A 269 2.47 -5.60 11.32
N PHE A 270 1.80 -4.51 11.71
CA PHE A 270 0.34 -4.50 11.82
C PHE A 270 -0.40 -4.32 10.49
N ARG A 271 0.24 -3.71 9.47
CA ARG A 271 -0.45 -3.35 8.22
C ARG A 271 0.03 -4.12 7.00
N PHE A 272 1.17 -4.81 7.06
CA PHE A 272 1.75 -5.53 5.93
C PHE A 272 2.05 -7.01 6.21
N PHE A 273 2.84 -7.30 7.26
CA PHE A 273 3.28 -8.65 7.59
C PHE A 273 2.10 -9.54 8.04
#